data_AF-A0A7C3ZRA8-F1
#
_entry.id   AF-A0A7C3ZRA8-F1
#
_cell.length_a   1.000
_cell.length_b   1.000
_cell.length_c   1.000
_cell.angle_alpha   90.00
_cell.angle_beta   90.00
_cell.angle_gamma   90.00
#
_symmetry.space_group_name_H-M   'P 1'
#
loop_
_entity.id
_entity.type
_entity.pdbx_description
1 polymer ?
#
loop_
_entity_poly.entity_id
_entity_poly.type
_entity_poly.pdbx_seq_one_letter_code
_entity_poly.pdbx_strand_id
1 'polypeptide(L)'
;MAVAQEEQSDLGQGVELLNEGTRLILRGLLDQLEPMAEGWGQLVEMLNDFSLYEMPEMLPNGDIIIRRKVPLEPGEDGEIDL
;
A
#
# COMPACT_ATOMS: atom_id res chain seq x y z
N MET A 1 -49.22 1.49 16.95
CA MET A 1 -47.92 1.93 16.41
C MET A 1 -46.84 1.15 17.18
N ALA A 2 -46.49 -0.05 16.73
CA ALA A 2 -45.53 -0.93 17.44
C ALA A 2 -44.51 -1.62 16.50
N VAL A 3 -44.81 -1.68 15.19
CA VAL A 3 -43.99 -2.40 14.19
C VAL A 3 -42.70 -1.65 13.81
N ALA A 4 -42.65 -0.33 13.96
CA ALA A 4 -41.51 0.48 13.52
C ALA A 4 -40.26 0.40 14.42
N GLN A 5 -40.36 -0.11 15.65
CA GLN A 5 -39.23 -0.19 16.58
C GLN A 5 -38.43 -1.50 16.45
N GLU A 6 -39.06 -2.59 16.00
CA GLU A 6 -38.40 -3.89 15.81
C GLU A 6 -37.52 -3.91 14.56
N GLU A 7 -37.99 -3.36 13.43
CA GLU A 7 -37.20 -3.29 12.18
C GLU A 7 -35.93 -2.43 12.32
N GLN A 8 -35.99 -1.35 13.12
CA GLN A 8 -34.84 -0.49 13.38
C GLN A 8 -33.76 -1.19 14.22
N SER A 9 -34.18 -2.12 15.09
CA SER A 9 -33.29 -2.95 15.89
C SER A 9 -32.61 -4.05 15.04
N ASP A 10 -33.36 -4.66 14.13
CA ASP A 10 -32.85 -5.75 13.27
C ASP A 10 -31.85 -5.23 12.22
N LEU A 11 -32.13 -4.06 11.64
CA LEU A 11 -31.19 -3.35 10.76
C LEU A 11 -29.91 -2.93 11.51
N GLY A 12 -30.02 -2.45 12.75
CA GLY A 12 -28.87 -2.09 13.58
C GLY A 12 -27.95 -3.27 13.86
N GLN A 13 -28.54 -4.41 14.24
CA GLN A 13 -27.81 -5.67 14.43
C GLN A 13 -27.14 -6.16 13.15
N GLY A 14 -27.82 -6.05 12.00
CA GLY A 14 -27.25 -6.39 10.69
C GLY A 14 -26.02 -5.53 10.33
N VAL A 15 -26.05 -4.23 10.65
CA VAL A 15 -24.91 -3.31 10.42
C VAL A 15 -23.73 -3.64 11.33
N GLU A 16 -23.97 -4.00 12.59
CA GLU A 16 -22.90 -4.43 13.51
C GLU A 16 -22.21 -5.71 13.04
N LEU A 17 -22.99 -6.72 12.62
CA LEU A 17 -22.47 -7.95 12.01
C LEU A 17 -21.66 -7.68 10.74
N LEU A 18 -22.14 -6.79 9.87
CA LEU A 18 -21.43 -6.39 8.67
C LEU A 18 -20.12 -5.67 8.99
N ASN A 19 -20.11 -4.80 10.00
CA ASN A 19 -18.91 -4.09 10.43
C ASN A 19 -17.83 -5.08 10.92
N GLU A 20 -18.22 -6.01 11.80
CA GLU A 20 -17.31 -7.04 12.29
C GLU A 20 -16.81 -7.95 11.16
N GLY A 21 -17.68 -8.36 10.23
CA GLY A 21 -17.28 -9.11 9.05
C GLY A 21 -16.29 -8.36 8.16
N THR A 22 -16.54 -7.06 7.92
CA THR A 22 -15.66 -6.20 7.11
C THR A 22 -14.31 -6.01 7.79
N ARG A 23 -14.28 -5.86 9.11
CA ARG A 23 -13.04 -5.76 9.89
C ARG A 23 -12.18 -7.02 9.76
N LEU A 24 -12.79 -8.20 9.83
CA LEU A 24 -12.09 -9.48 9.66
C LEU A 24 -11.53 -9.63 8.24
N ILE A 25 -12.29 -9.24 7.22
CA ILE A 25 -11.85 -9.26 5.82
C ILE A 25 -10.68 -8.30 5.61
N LEU A 26 -10.81 -7.05 6.05
CA LEU A 26 -9.75 -6.05 5.91
C LEU A 26 -8.47 -6.49 6.62
N ARG A 27 -8.57 -7.08 7.81
CA ARG A 27 -7.41 -7.63 8.51
C ARG A 27 -6.72 -8.73 7.70
N GLY A 28 -7.47 -9.71 7.19
CA GLY A 28 -6.89 -10.78 6.37
C GLY A 28 -6.30 -10.31 5.04
N LEU A 29 -6.80 -9.20 4.48
CA LEU A 29 -6.19 -8.55 3.33
C LEU A 29 -4.88 -7.83 3.71
N LEU A 30 -4.87 -7.10 4.84
CA LEU A 30 -3.66 -6.42 5.32
C LEU A 30 -2.55 -7.41 5.65
N ASP A 31 -2.86 -8.53 6.29
CA ASP A 31 -1.88 -9.58 6.61
C ASP A 31 -1.24 -10.19 5.33
N GLN A 32 -1.96 -10.21 4.20
CA GLN A 32 -1.40 -10.63 2.91
C GLN A 32 -0.53 -9.56 2.24
N LEU A 33 -0.80 -8.28 2.53
CA LEU A 33 -0.04 -7.15 1.98
C LEU A 33 1.20 -6.81 2.84
N GLU A 34 1.22 -7.18 4.12
CA GLU A 34 2.34 -6.99 5.04
C GLU A 34 3.71 -7.38 4.45
N PRO A 35 3.92 -8.58 3.88
CA PRO A 35 5.21 -8.96 3.30
C PRO A 35 5.60 -8.09 2.09
N MET A 36 4.64 -7.59 1.32
CA MET A 36 4.92 -6.64 0.22
C MET A 36 5.23 -5.24 0.75
N ALA A 37 4.56 -4.82 1.84
CA ALA A 37 4.78 -3.54 2.48
C ALA A 37 6.19 -3.45 3.11
N GLU A 38 6.68 -4.53 3.72
CA GLU A 38 8.05 -4.59 4.25
C GLU A 38 9.10 -4.46 3.14
N GLY A 39 8.95 -5.20 2.03
CA GLY A 39 9.84 -5.10 0.88
C GLY A 39 9.82 -3.70 0.26
N TRP A 40 8.64 -3.08 0.18
CA TRP A 40 8.50 -1.70 -0.27
C TRP A 40 9.17 -0.71 0.70
N GLY A 41 9.05 -0.92 2.00
CA GLY A 41 9.71 -0.11 3.02
C GLY A 41 11.24 -0.13 2.91
N GLN A 42 11.82 -1.31 2.67
CA GLN A 42 13.27 -1.44 2.46
C GLN A 42 13.72 -0.74 1.17
N LEU A 43 12.97 -0.87 0.07
CA LEU A 43 13.22 -0.11 -1.16
C LEU A 43 13.12 1.40 -0.91
N VAL A 44 12.18 1.83 -0.06
CA VAL A 44 12.00 3.22 0.33
C VAL A 44 13.20 3.76 1.11
N GLU A 45 13.70 2.99 2.07
CA GLU A 45 14.91 3.35 2.82
C GLU A 45 16.13 3.42 1.90
N MET A 46 16.29 2.47 0.97
CA MET A 46 17.40 2.46 0.01
C MET A 46 17.39 3.69 -0.90
N LEU A 47 16.21 4.15 -1.33
CA LEU A 47 16.09 5.27 -2.25
C LEU A 47 16.28 6.63 -1.59
N ASN A 48 16.21 6.71 -0.25
CA ASN A 48 16.43 7.86 0.65
C ASN A 48 15.57 9.12 0.36
N ASP A 49 15.45 9.54 -0.90
CA ASP A 49 14.62 10.63 -1.39
C ASP A 49 13.90 10.27 -2.70
N PHE A 50 12.61 9.95 -2.61
CA PHE A 50 11.73 9.69 -3.77
C PHE A 50 11.45 10.92 -4.62
N SER A 51 11.64 12.13 -4.10
CA SER A 51 11.34 13.35 -4.85
C SER A 51 12.24 13.49 -6.08
N LEU A 52 13.46 12.93 -6.00
CA LEU A 52 14.45 12.89 -7.07
C LEU A 52 14.09 11.92 -8.20
N TYR A 53 13.08 11.07 -8.01
CA TYR A 53 12.68 10.02 -8.94
C TYR A 53 11.25 10.22 -9.44
N GLU A 54 10.96 9.70 -10.62
CA GLU A 54 9.63 9.59 -11.20
C GLU A 54 8.87 8.41 -10.60
N MET A 55 7.56 8.34 -10.87
CA MET A 55 6.77 7.20 -10.46
C MET A 55 7.26 5.92 -11.17
N PRO A 56 7.15 4.75 -10.52
CA PRO A 56 7.57 3.50 -11.11
C PRO A 56 6.75 3.14 -12.36
N GLU A 57 7.42 2.65 -13.40
CA GLU A 57 6.83 2.14 -14.64
C GLU A 57 6.94 0.61 -14.65
N MET A 58 5.80 -0.10 -14.79
CA MET A 58 5.81 -1.56 -14.93
C MET A 58 6.05 -1.97 -16.38
N LEU A 59 7.03 -2.84 -16.60
CA LEU A 59 7.35 -3.40 -17.89
C LEU A 59 6.51 -4.65 -18.21
N PRO A 60 6.37 -5.05 -19.49
CA PRO A 60 5.58 -6.22 -19.88
C PRO A 60 6.06 -7.56 -19.29
N ASN A 61 7.32 -7.64 -18.86
CA ASN A 61 7.91 -8.81 -18.21
C ASN A 61 7.69 -8.85 -16.68
N GLY A 62 7.10 -7.80 -16.10
CA GLY A 62 6.88 -7.67 -14.66
C GLY A 62 7.99 -6.95 -13.90
N ASP A 63 9.06 -6.50 -14.58
CA ASP A 63 10.08 -5.66 -13.96
C ASP A 63 9.58 -4.22 -13.79
N ILE A 64 10.22 -3.46 -12.90
CA ILE A 64 9.89 -2.07 -12.62
C ILE A 64 11.09 -1.19 -12.94
N ILE A 65 10.88 -0.11 -13.70
CA ILE A 65 11.86 0.95 -13.91
C ILE A 65 11.47 2.19 -13.08
N ILE A 66 12.45 2.76 -12.38
CA ILE A 66 12.31 4.04 -11.67
C ILE A 66 13.32 5.03 -12.28
N ARG A 67 12.83 6.09 -12.92
CA ARG A 67 13.68 7.09 -13.61
C ARG A 67 14.01 8.24 -12.65
N ARG A 68 15.19 8.84 -12.80
CA ARG A 68 15.55 10.06 -12.05
C ARG A 68 15.03 11.30 -12.76
N LYS A 69 14.44 12.22 -12.00
CA LYS A 69 14.06 13.57 -12.45
C LYS A 69 15.27 14.49 -12.56
N VAL A 70 16.16 14.42 -11.57
CA VAL A 70 17.37 15.25 -11.52
C VAL A 70 18.57 14.42 -11.97
N PRO A 71 19.22 14.79 -13.09
CA PRO A 71 20.43 14.12 -13.55
C PRO A 71 21.55 14.31 -12.53
N LEU A 72 22.39 13.29 -12.35
CA LEU A 72 23.61 13.43 -11.58
C LEU A 72 24.55 14.40 -12.28
N GLU A 73 25.18 15.28 -11.51
CA GLU A 73 26.34 16.01 -12.02
C GLU A 73 27.46 15.00 -12.28
N PRO A 74 28.14 15.07 -13.45
CA PRO A 74 29.23 14.17 -13.76
C PRO A 74 30.41 14.45 -12.82
N GLY A 75 30.60 13.58 -11.82
CA GLY A 75 31.67 13.69 -10.82
C GLY A 75 31.38 13.03 -9.46
N GLU A 76 30.14 12.61 -9.21
CA GLU A 76 29.75 11.84 -8.01
C GLU A 76 29.42 10.37 -8.35
N ASP A 77 30.21 9.75 -9.24
CA ASP A 77 30.24 8.31 -9.36
C ASP A 77 30.88 7.72 -8.11
N GLY A 78 30.01 7.38 -7.15
CA GLY A 78 30.37 6.59 -5.99
C GLY A 78 31.19 5.38 -6.42
N GLU A 79 32.38 5.24 -5.82
CA GLU A 79 33.17 4.01 -5.83
C GLU A 79 32.25 2.84 -5.54
N ILE A 80 31.89 2.09 -6.58
CA ILE A 80 31.41 0.73 -6.43
C ILE A 80 32.67 -0.11 -6.29
N ASP A 81 33.09 -0.32 -5.04
CA ASP A 81 34.18 -1.25 -4.74
C ASP A 81 33.69 -2.66 -5.12
N LEU A 82 34.22 -3.16 -6.25
CA LEU A 82 33.89 -4.46 -6.86
C LEU A 82 34.99 -5.48 -6.59
#